data_AF-A0A5B6ZRG1-F1
#
_entry.id   AF-A0A5B6ZRG1-F1
#
_cell.length_a   1.000
_cell.length_b   1.000
_cell.length_c   1.000
_cell.angle_alpha   90.00
_cell.angle_beta   90.00
_cell.angle_gamma   90.00
#
_symmetry.space_group_name_H-M   'P 1'
#
loop_
_entity.id
_entity.type
_entity.pdbx_description
1 polymer ?
#
loop_
_entity_poly.entity_id
_entity_poly.type
_entity_poly.pdbx_seq_one_letter_code
_entity_poly.pdbx_strand_id
1 'polypeptide(L)'
;MNIYVVGLNQLFDIEIDKVNKPNLPLASGEFSMGFGITIVSTFLLMSFAMGIMFQSPPLFSALLVSFLLGSAYSVELPLLRWKRNAFLAATCILIVRAIVVQLAFFVHIQKYVLGRPMVFTRSLVFAVAFMCLFSTVIALFKDIPDVDGDRDFGIQSFTVSLGQE
;
A
#
# COMPACT_ATOMS: atom_id res chain seq x y z
N MET A 1 -7.05 -4.25 -5.60
CA MET A 1 -6.11 -3.11 -5.40
C MET A 1 -4.92 -3.50 -4.53
N ASN A 2 -5.13 -4.13 -3.37
CA ASN A 2 -4.00 -4.55 -2.51
C ASN A 2 -2.97 -5.41 -3.29
N ILE A 3 -3.42 -6.45 -4.01
CA ILE A 3 -2.56 -7.30 -4.86
C ILE A 3 -1.71 -6.49 -5.84
N TYR A 4 -2.29 -5.45 -6.45
CA TYR A 4 -1.54 -4.53 -7.30
C TYR A 4 -0.45 -3.81 -6.51
N VAL A 5 -0.78 -3.19 -5.37
CA VAL A 5 0.18 -2.39 -4.59
C VAL A 5 1.34 -3.25 -4.07
N VAL A 6 1.06 -4.39 -3.44
CA VAL A 6 2.12 -5.26 -2.89
C VAL A 6 2.87 -6.02 -3.99
N GLY A 7 2.18 -6.44 -5.05
CA GLY A 7 2.83 -7.13 -6.17
C GLY A 7 3.71 -6.18 -6.98
N LEU A 8 3.29 -4.93 -7.19
CA LEU A 8 4.12 -3.90 -7.81
C LEU A 8 5.38 -3.67 -6.98
N ASN A 9 5.26 -3.61 -5.65
CA ASN A 9 6.42 -3.48 -4.78
C ASN A 9 7.42 -4.63 -4.99
N GLN A 10 6.97 -5.89 -4.97
CA GLN A 10 7.84 -7.04 -5.23
C GLN A 10 8.48 -7.01 -6.63
N LEU A 11 7.76 -6.57 -7.67
CA LEU A 11 8.30 -6.47 -9.03
C LEU A 11 9.49 -5.51 -9.12
N PHE A 12 9.50 -4.42 -8.36
CA PHE A 12 10.59 -3.44 -8.34
C PHE A 12 11.69 -3.76 -7.32
N ASP A 13 11.43 -4.68 -6.39
CA ASP A 13 12.29 -4.96 -5.25
C ASP A 13 12.83 -6.39 -5.24
N ILE A 14 12.77 -7.12 -6.36
CA ILE A 14 13.21 -8.52 -6.47
C ILE A 14 14.60 -8.74 -5.83
N GLU A 15 15.59 -7.92 -6.16
CA GLU A 15 16.96 -8.08 -5.62
C GLU A 15 17.06 -7.77 -4.13
N ILE A 16 16.25 -6.83 -3.62
CA ILE A 16 16.17 -6.51 -2.18
C ILE A 16 15.46 -7.65 -1.44
N ASP A 17 14.36 -8.15 -2.01
CA ASP A 17 13.55 -9.22 -1.44
C ASP A 17 14.29 -10.55 -1.45
N LYS A 18 15.25 -10.79 -2.35
CA LYS A 18 16.14 -11.96 -2.26
C LYS A 18 16.97 -11.98 -0.97
N VAL A 19 17.31 -10.81 -0.45
CA VAL A 19 18.06 -10.67 0.81
C VAL A 19 17.09 -10.76 2.00
N ASN A 20 16.07 -9.90 2.01
CA ASN A 20 15.20 -9.74 3.18
C ASN A 20 14.12 -10.84 3.29
N LYS A 21 13.61 -11.32 2.15
CA LYS A 21 12.40 -12.17 2.05
C LYS A 21 12.53 -13.22 0.93
N PRO A 22 13.54 -14.11 0.99
CA PRO A 22 13.87 -15.03 -0.11
C PRO A 22 12.76 -16.01 -0.48
N ASN A 23 11.80 -16.23 0.41
CA ASN A 23 10.67 -17.12 0.19
C ASN A 23 9.53 -16.51 -0.65
N LEU A 24 9.60 -15.21 -0.99
CA LEU A 24 8.57 -14.57 -1.82
C LEU A 24 8.58 -15.15 -3.25
N PRO A 25 7.42 -15.37 -3.91
CA PRO A 25 7.35 -16.07 -5.19
C PRO A 25 8.25 -15.50 -6.30
N LEU A 26 8.42 -14.17 -6.35
CA LEU A 26 9.29 -13.52 -7.33
C LEU A 26 10.78 -13.57 -6.93
N ALA A 27 11.07 -13.50 -5.63
CA ALA A 27 12.44 -13.57 -5.12
C ALA A 27 13.01 -15.00 -5.17
N SER A 28 12.18 -16.00 -4.87
CA SER A 28 12.51 -17.42 -4.92
C SER A 28 12.61 -17.97 -6.35
N GLY A 29 12.06 -17.24 -7.33
CA GLY A 29 11.98 -17.67 -8.73
C GLY A 29 10.84 -18.65 -9.03
N GLU A 30 9.93 -18.90 -8.07
CA GLU A 30 8.71 -19.68 -8.31
C GLU A 30 7.84 -19.03 -9.39
N PHE A 31 7.74 -17.70 -9.37
CA PHE A 31 7.08 -16.91 -10.41
C PHE A 31 8.10 -16.22 -11.31
N SER A 32 7.87 -16.29 -12.61
CA SER A 32 8.63 -15.48 -13.57
C SER A 32 8.22 -14.01 -13.50
N MET A 33 9.13 -13.11 -13.90
CA MET A 33 8.85 -11.68 -13.98
C MET A 33 7.62 -11.37 -14.85
N GLY A 34 7.51 -12.03 -16.02
CA GLY A 34 6.36 -11.86 -16.91
C GLY A 34 5.05 -12.30 -16.28
N PHE A 35 5.07 -13.39 -15.49
CA PHE A 35 3.89 -13.87 -14.76
C PHE A 35 3.48 -12.88 -13.65
N GLY A 36 4.45 -12.36 -12.88
CA GLY A 36 4.21 -11.34 -11.88
C GLY A 36 3.60 -10.06 -12.47
N ILE A 37 4.14 -9.55 -13.58
CA ILE A 37 3.59 -8.39 -14.30
C ILE A 37 2.15 -8.66 -14.75
N THR A 38 1.87 -9.87 -15.25
CA THR A 38 0.53 -10.27 -15.67
C THR A 38 -0.45 -10.20 -14.50
N ILE A 39 -0.12 -10.82 -13.36
CA ILE A 39 -0.97 -10.78 -12.16
C ILE A 39 -1.22 -9.33 -11.73
N VAL A 40 -0.16 -8.54 -11.54
CA VAL A 40 -0.26 -7.17 -11.04
C VAL A 40 -1.13 -6.30 -11.96
N SER A 41 -0.94 -6.42 -13.28
CA SER A 41 -1.70 -5.67 -14.28
C SER A 41 -3.16 -6.11 -14.34
N THR A 42 -3.43 -7.43 -14.31
CA THR A 42 -4.80 -7.96 -14.32
C THR A 42 -5.58 -7.51 -13.08
N PHE A 43 -4.99 -7.62 -11.89
CA PHE A 43 -5.67 -7.18 -10.65
C PHE A 43 -5.85 -5.67 -10.58
N LEU A 44 -4.97 -4.87 -11.20
CA LEU A 44 -5.18 -3.43 -11.36
C LEU A 44 -6.40 -3.13 -12.21
N LEU A 45 -6.48 -3.72 -13.40
CA LEU A 45 -7.59 -3.52 -14.34
C LEU A 45 -8.91 -3.99 -13.73
N MET A 46 -8.93 -5.17 -13.09
CA MET A 46 -10.11 -5.68 -12.38
C MET A 46 -10.57 -4.72 -11.28
N SER A 47 -9.62 -4.12 -10.54
CA SER A 47 -9.96 -3.16 -9.49
C SER A 47 -10.66 -1.92 -10.04
N PHE A 48 -10.13 -1.33 -11.12
CA PHE A 48 -10.77 -0.18 -11.75
C PHE A 48 -12.09 -0.53 -12.44
N ALA A 49 -12.18 -1.70 -13.07
CA ALA A 49 -13.43 -2.21 -13.63
C ALA A 49 -14.52 -2.30 -12.56
N MET A 50 -14.21 -2.88 -11.40
CA MET A 50 -15.12 -2.90 -10.25
C MET A 50 -15.49 -1.48 -9.80
N GLY A 51 -14.52 -0.57 -9.66
CA GLY A 51 -14.78 0.81 -9.28
C GLY A 51 -15.77 1.53 -10.20
N ILE A 52 -15.68 1.28 -11.52
CA ILE A 52 -16.60 1.82 -12.52
C ILE A 52 -17.97 1.13 -12.40
N MET A 53 -18.01 -0.19 -12.29
CA MET A 53 -19.24 -0.98 -12.19
C MET A 53 -20.09 -0.61 -10.98
N PHE A 54 -19.47 -0.34 -9.82
CA PHE A 54 -20.19 0.04 -8.61
C PHE A 54 -20.73 1.48 -8.63
N GLN A 55 -20.37 2.29 -9.65
CA GLN A 55 -20.83 3.68 -9.83
C GLN A 55 -20.74 4.54 -8.56
N SER A 56 -19.72 4.26 -7.73
CA SER A 56 -19.55 4.90 -6.43
C SER A 56 -18.28 5.77 -6.46
N PRO A 57 -18.43 7.10 -6.60
CA PRO A 57 -17.33 8.05 -6.53
C PRO A 57 -16.35 7.82 -5.37
N PRO A 58 -16.78 7.63 -4.10
CA PRO A 58 -15.83 7.41 -3.01
C PRO A 58 -14.99 6.14 -3.19
N LEU A 59 -15.61 5.04 -3.63
CA LEU A 59 -14.89 3.79 -3.89
C LEU A 59 -13.89 3.96 -5.03
N PHE A 60 -14.32 4.57 -6.14
CA PHE A 60 -13.44 4.82 -7.29
C PHE A 60 -12.28 5.74 -6.92
N SER A 61 -12.53 6.82 -6.17
CA SER A 61 -11.49 7.72 -5.67
C SER A 61 -10.50 6.98 -4.77
N ALA A 62 -10.96 6.08 -3.89
CA ALA A 62 -10.04 5.29 -3.06
C ALA A 62 -9.15 4.36 -3.87
N LEU A 63 -9.69 3.73 -4.92
CA LEU A 63 -8.92 2.91 -5.84
C LEU A 63 -7.88 3.75 -6.60
N LEU A 64 -8.28 4.93 -7.10
CA LEU A 64 -7.39 5.84 -7.81
C LEU A 64 -6.25 6.34 -6.91
N VAL A 65 -6.56 6.79 -5.69
CA VAL A 65 -5.56 7.25 -4.71
C VAL A 65 -4.62 6.11 -4.33
N SER A 66 -5.15 4.91 -4.10
CA SER A 66 -4.33 3.73 -3.78
C SER A 66 -3.40 3.34 -4.93
N PHE A 67 -3.86 3.45 -6.18
CA PHE A 67 -3.05 3.23 -7.37
C PHE A 67 -1.91 4.26 -7.48
N LEU A 68 -2.23 5.55 -7.33
CA LEU A 68 -1.25 6.63 -7.44
C LEU A 68 -0.19 6.55 -6.34
N LEU A 69 -0.61 6.40 -5.08
CA LEU A 69 0.31 6.32 -3.94
C LEU A 69 1.09 5.00 -3.94
N GLY A 70 0.48 3.87 -4.32
CA GLY A 70 1.19 2.60 -4.48
C GLY A 70 2.24 2.64 -5.59
N SER A 71 1.93 3.31 -6.71
CA SER A 71 2.89 3.56 -7.78
C SER A 71 4.03 4.46 -7.32
N ALA A 72 3.70 5.60 -6.70
CA ALA A 72 4.70 6.55 -6.20
C ALA A 72 5.60 5.95 -5.12
N TYR A 73 5.08 5.00 -4.34
CA TYR A 73 5.84 4.27 -3.34
C TYR A 73 6.89 3.33 -3.97
N SER A 74 6.54 2.57 -5.01
CA SER A 74 7.37 1.47 -5.53
C SER A 74 8.16 1.78 -6.80
N VAL A 75 7.59 2.55 -7.74
CA VAL A 75 8.15 2.70 -9.10
C VAL A 75 9.47 3.47 -9.09
N GLU A 76 10.50 2.92 -9.74
CA GLU A 76 11.81 3.55 -9.90
C GLU A 76 11.82 4.59 -11.02
N LEU A 77 11.31 5.79 -10.73
CA LEU A 77 11.40 6.98 -11.59
C LEU A 77 11.82 8.21 -10.77
N PRO A 78 12.37 9.27 -11.40
CA PRO A 78 12.67 10.53 -10.72
C PRO A 78 11.43 11.07 -9.97
N LEU A 79 11.60 11.50 -8.72
CA LEU A 79 10.55 11.96 -7.79
C LEU A 79 9.57 10.87 -7.28
N LEU A 80 9.68 9.62 -7.75
CA LEU A 80 8.95 8.46 -7.22
C LEU A 80 9.87 7.62 -6.32
N ARG A 81 9.48 6.37 -6.04
CA ARG A 81 10.13 5.46 -5.10
C ARG A 81 10.21 6.01 -3.67
N TRP A 82 9.08 6.55 -3.20
CA TRP A 82 8.95 7.16 -1.87
C TRP A 82 9.33 6.24 -0.72
N LYS A 83 9.34 4.91 -0.93
CA LYS A 83 9.86 3.95 0.04
C LYS A 83 11.29 4.25 0.51
N ARG A 84 12.10 4.96 -0.29
CA ARG A 84 13.46 5.39 0.08
C ARG A 84 13.51 6.40 1.22
N ASN A 85 12.40 7.10 1.48
CA ASN A 85 12.28 8.09 2.55
C ASN A 85 11.24 7.62 3.56
N ALA A 86 11.68 7.31 4.78
CA ALA A 86 10.84 6.82 5.88
C ALA A 86 9.58 7.68 6.12
N PHE A 87 9.69 9.01 6.04
CA PHE A 87 8.56 9.92 6.26
C PHE A 87 7.49 9.80 5.16
N LEU A 88 7.91 9.76 3.89
CA LEU A 88 7.00 9.60 2.76
C LEU A 88 6.37 8.20 2.75
N ALA A 89 7.15 7.17 3.08
CA ALA A 89 6.68 5.80 3.23
C ALA A 89 5.57 5.69 4.30
N ALA A 90 5.81 6.23 5.49
CA ALA A 90 4.85 6.23 6.59
C ALA A 90 3.59 7.03 6.23
N THR A 91 3.75 8.19 5.59
CA THR A 91 2.64 9.03 5.14
C THR A 91 1.75 8.30 4.14
N CYS A 92 2.33 7.61 3.14
CA CYS A 92 1.58 6.78 2.20
C CYS A 92 0.76 5.70 2.90
N ILE A 93 1.37 4.97 3.83
CA ILE A 93 0.68 3.89 4.57
C ILE A 93 -0.49 4.44 5.37
N LEU A 94 -0.29 5.55 6.09
CA LEU A 94 -1.32 6.19 6.89
C LEU A 94 -2.49 6.69 6.02
N ILE A 95 -2.19 7.44 4.96
CA ILE A 95 -3.22 7.98 4.06
C ILE A 95 -4.04 6.85 3.46
N VAL A 96 -3.40 5.83 2.90
CA VAL A 96 -4.10 4.73 2.23
C VAL A 96 -4.87 3.87 3.23
N ARG A 97 -4.19 3.32 4.25
CA ARG A 97 -4.79 2.30 5.14
C ARG A 97 -5.69 2.89 6.22
N ALA A 98 -5.32 4.02 6.82
CA ALA A 98 -6.05 4.54 7.98
C ALA A 98 -7.17 5.51 7.59
N ILE A 99 -6.98 6.27 6.50
CA ILE A 99 -7.92 7.33 6.12
C ILE A 99 -8.75 6.93 4.91
N VAL A 100 -8.11 6.73 3.76
CA VAL A 100 -8.78 6.56 2.47
C VAL A 100 -9.65 5.31 2.48
N VAL A 101 -9.09 4.14 2.84
CA VAL A 101 -9.85 2.89 2.87
C VAL A 101 -11.02 3.00 3.86
N GLN A 102 -10.80 3.50 5.06
CA GLN A 102 -11.83 3.55 6.09
C GLN A 102 -12.99 4.48 5.73
N LEU A 103 -12.68 5.71 5.30
CA LEU A 103 -13.69 6.69 4.97
C LEU A 103 -14.41 6.34 3.66
N ALA A 104 -13.68 5.97 2.61
CA ALA A 104 -14.29 5.70 1.32
C ALA A 104 -15.21 4.48 1.34
N PHE A 105 -14.80 3.39 2.01
CA PHE A 105 -15.64 2.20 2.13
C PHE A 105 -16.85 2.47 3.02
N PHE A 106 -16.69 3.24 4.10
CA PHE A 106 -17.84 3.65 4.91
C PHE A 106 -18.85 4.44 4.08
N VAL A 107 -18.40 5.45 3.32
CA VAL A 107 -19.27 6.26 2.46
C VAL A 107 -19.93 5.40 1.37
N HIS A 108 -19.15 4.50 0.75
CA HIS A 108 -19.66 3.57 -0.25
C HIS A 108 -20.79 2.71 0.30
N ILE A 109 -20.56 2.04 1.44
CA ILE A 109 -21.57 1.16 2.05
C ILE A 109 -22.80 1.96 2.49
N GLN A 110 -22.63 3.09 3.19
CA GLN A 110 -23.78 3.85 3.69
C GLN A 110 -24.62 4.41 2.55
N LYS A 111 -24.00 5.13 1.62
CA LYS A 111 -24.74 5.90 0.61
C LYS A 111 -25.09 5.09 -0.63
N TYR A 112 -24.18 4.26 -1.12
CA TYR A 112 -24.32 3.59 -2.43
C TYR A 112 -24.82 2.15 -2.34
N VAL A 113 -24.66 1.50 -1.18
CA VAL A 113 -25.17 0.14 -0.97
C VAL A 113 -26.45 0.15 -0.12
N LEU A 114 -26.45 0.87 1.00
CA LEU A 114 -27.59 0.88 1.94
C LEU A 114 -28.57 2.05 1.73
N GLY A 115 -28.23 3.03 0.91
CA GLY A 115 -29.07 4.22 0.66
C GLY A 115 -29.31 5.11 1.88
N ARG A 116 -28.44 5.04 2.89
CA ARG A 116 -28.56 5.77 4.17
C ARG A 116 -27.88 7.13 4.10
N PRO A 117 -28.35 8.10 4.91
CA PRO A 117 -27.67 9.38 5.04
C PRO A 117 -26.27 9.22 5.65
N MET A 118 -25.36 10.08 5.21
CA MET A 118 -23.97 10.11 5.68
C MET A 118 -23.89 10.72 7.08
N VAL A 119 -24.03 9.89 8.10
CA VAL A 119 -23.85 10.28 9.50
C VAL A 119 -22.54 9.72 10.01
N PHE A 120 -21.59 10.59 10.35
CA PHE A 120 -20.33 10.19 10.97
C PHE A 120 -20.60 9.70 12.40
N THR A 121 -20.50 8.39 12.60
CA THR A 121 -20.74 7.77 13.89
C THR A 121 -19.49 7.87 14.77
N ARG A 122 -19.70 7.85 16.10
CA ARG A 122 -18.58 7.75 17.06
C ARG A 122 -17.73 6.51 16.80
N SER A 123 -18.34 5.41 16.38
CA SER A 123 -17.64 4.18 16.00
C SER A 123 -16.73 4.35 14.80
N LEU A 124 -17.12 5.14 13.78
CA LEU A 124 -16.25 5.44 12.64
C LEU A 124 -15.04 6.28 13.07
N VAL A 125 -15.27 7.32 13.89
CA VAL A 125 -14.17 8.14 14.42
C VAL A 125 -13.19 7.29 15.22
N PHE A 126 -13.71 6.42 16.09
CA PHE A 126 -12.88 5.47 16.84
C PHE A 126 -12.10 4.53 15.90
N ALA A 127 -12.75 3.96 14.89
CA ALA A 127 -12.11 3.05 13.95
C ALA A 127 -10.99 3.74 13.14
N VAL A 128 -11.21 4.98 12.69
CA VAL A 128 -10.19 5.77 11.98
C VAL A 128 -9.03 6.11 12.92
N ALA A 129 -9.30 6.58 14.14
CA ALA A 129 -8.27 6.92 15.11
C ALA A 129 -7.43 5.69 15.50
N PHE A 130 -8.09 4.56 15.77
CA PHE A 130 -7.42 3.28 16.02
C PHE A 130 -6.54 2.86 14.85
N MET A 131 -7.06 2.92 13.63
CA MET A 131 -6.30 2.55 12.44
C MET A 131 -5.13 3.51 12.16
N CYS A 132 -5.24 4.81 12.49
CA CYS A 132 -4.14 5.75 12.40
C CYS A 132 -3.01 5.36 13.35
N LEU A 133 -3.33 5.08 14.62
CA LEU A 133 -2.34 4.62 15.61
C LEU A 133 -1.71 3.29 15.17
N PHE A 134 -2.53 2.32 14.82
CA PHE A 134 -2.07 1.00 14.41
C PHE A 134 -1.21 1.04 13.13
N SER A 135 -1.60 1.84 12.14
CA SER A 135 -0.83 2.01 10.90
C SER A 135 0.48 2.75 11.15
N THR A 136 0.53 3.66 12.13
CA THR A 136 1.78 4.33 12.53
C THR A 136 2.75 3.32 13.13
N VAL A 137 2.27 2.45 14.03
CA VAL A 137 3.08 1.36 14.60
C VAL A 137 3.59 0.47 13.48
N ILE A 138 2.73 0.00 12.57
CA ILE A 138 3.19 -0.82 11.43
C ILE A 138 4.24 -0.06 10.61
N ALA A 139 4.04 1.22 10.31
CA ALA A 139 5.00 1.99 9.51
C ALA A 139 6.38 2.12 10.18
N LEU A 140 6.44 2.19 11.51
CA LEU A 140 7.69 2.25 12.27
C LEU A 140 8.39 0.89 12.34
N PHE A 141 7.63 -0.19 12.54
CA PHE A 141 8.20 -1.52 12.80
C PHE A 141 8.36 -2.39 11.54
N LYS A 142 7.68 -2.07 10.42
CA LYS A 142 7.71 -2.89 9.19
C LYS A 142 9.12 -3.01 8.58
N ASP A 143 9.97 -2.02 8.81
CA ASP A 143 11.30 -1.92 8.20
C ASP A 143 12.40 -2.52 9.10
N ILE A 144 12.05 -3.09 10.27
CA ILE A 144 13.01 -3.78 11.16
C ILE A 144 13.61 -5.04 10.52
N PRO A 145 12.82 -5.97 9.95
CA PRO A 145 13.38 -7.16 9.30
C PRO A 145 14.06 -6.86 7.97
N ASP A 146 13.88 -5.65 7.43
CA ASP A 146 14.34 -5.28 6.08
C ASP A 146 15.68 -4.51 6.08
N VAL A 147 16.32 -4.33 7.25
CA VAL A 147 17.49 -3.45 7.45
C VAL A 147 18.67 -3.79 6.54
N ASP A 148 19.04 -5.06 6.41
CA ASP A 148 20.22 -5.47 5.67
C ASP A 148 20.04 -5.17 4.17
N GLY A 149 18.92 -5.60 3.58
CA GLY A 149 18.60 -5.29 2.19
C GLY A 149 18.34 -3.80 1.93
N ASP A 150 17.74 -3.07 2.88
CA ASP A 150 17.55 -1.62 2.74
C ASP A 150 18.90 -0.90 2.74
N ARG A 151 19.84 -1.30 3.60
CA ARG A 151 21.18 -0.72 3.68
C ARG A 151 21.99 -0.97 2.42
N ASP A 152 21.99 -2.21 1.92
CA ASP A 152 22.76 -2.60 0.73
C ASP A 152 22.29 -1.89 -0.54
N PHE A 153 21.00 -1.54 -0.61
CA PHE A 153 20.38 -0.87 -1.76
C PHE A 153 20.12 0.63 -1.53
N GLY A 154 20.68 1.22 -0.47
CA GLY A 154 20.65 2.67 -0.22
C GLY A 154 19.27 3.24 0.15
N ILE A 155 18.39 2.43 0.74
CA ILE A 155 17.08 2.84 1.25
C ILE A 155 17.28 3.37 2.68
N GLN A 156 16.96 4.65 2.90
CA GLN A 156 17.01 5.25 4.23
C GLN A 156 15.67 5.06 4.96
N SER A 157 15.38 3.81 5.32
CA SER A 157 14.26 3.47 6.19
C SER A 157 14.50 3.96 7.62
N PHE A 158 13.45 3.96 8.45
CA PHE A 158 13.54 4.46 9.81
C PHE A 158 14.55 3.64 10.62
N THR A 159 14.56 2.33 10.45
CA THR A 159 15.49 1.42 11.14
C THR A 159 16.94 1.59 10.66
N VAL A 160 17.19 1.83 9.37
CA VAL A 160 18.55 2.08 8.85
C VAL A 160 19.11 3.41 9.36
N SER A 161 18.26 4.43 9.54
CA SER A 161 18.71 5.76 10.00
C SER A 161 18.95 5.85 11.51
N LEU A 162 18.26 5.04 12.32
CA LEU A 162 18.40 5.03 13.80
C LEU A 162 19.27 3.89 14.34
N GLY A 163 19.52 2.84 13.56
CA GLY A 163 20.23 1.64 13.99
C GLY A 163 19.30 0.59 14.61
N GLN A 164 19.68 -0.69 14.51
CA GLN A 164 19.05 -1.78 15.25
C GLN A 164 19.68 -1.85 16.66
N GLU A 165 18.91 -1.52 17.69
CA GLU A 165 19.18 -2.01 19.06
C GLU A 165 18.18 -3.12 19.42
#